data_AF-A0A831K4T8-F1
#
_entry.id   AF-A0A831K4T8-F1
#
_cell.length_a   1.000
_cell.length_b   1.000
_cell.length_c   1.000
_cell.angle_alpha   90.00
_cell.angle_beta   90.00
_cell.angle_gamma   90.00
#
_symmetry.space_group_name_H-M   'P 1'
#
loop_
_entity.id
_entity.type
_entity.pdbx_description
1 polymer ?
#
loop_
_entity_poly.entity_id
_entity_poly.type
_entity_poly.pdbx_seq_one_letter_code
_entity_poly.pdbx_strand_id
1 'polypeptide(L)' 'MIRRLIQTNEDFSIIFLRLGLGVVFFAHGSQKLFGWFGGYGFSGTMNFFTGSLGIPALFA' A
#
# COMPACT_ATOMS: atom_id res chain seq x y z
N MET A 1 -21.65 8.75 14.72
CA MET A 1 -21.39 7.64 13.77
C MET A 1 -19.89 7.40 13.54
N ILE A 2 -19.12 8.43 13.15
CA ILE A 2 -17.67 8.34 12.85
C ILE A 2 -16.84 7.65 13.93
N ARG A 3 -17.14 7.91 15.21
CA ARG A 3 -16.41 7.30 16.34
C ARG A 3 -16.39 5.77 16.31
N ARG A 4 -17.45 5.12 15.78
CA ARG A 4 -17.49 3.66 15.63
C ARG A 4 -16.55 3.13 14.55
N LEU A 5 -16.21 3.96 13.56
CA LEU A 5 -15.34 3.57 12.44
C LEU A 5 -13.85 3.64 12.80
N ILE A 6 -13.48 4.53 13.73
CA ILE A 6 -12.09 4.78 14.13
C ILE A 6 -11.75 4.28 15.53
N GLN A 7 -12.72 3.69 16.24
CA GLN A 7 -12.48 3.10 17.55
C GLN A 7 -11.53 1.90 17.45
N THR A 8 -10.52 1.87 18.32
CA THR A 8 -9.58 0.76 18.45
C THR A 8 -9.66 0.18 19.86
N ASN A 9 -9.55 -1.14 19.96
CA ASN A 9 -9.40 -1.83 21.25
C ASN A 9 -7.90 -1.93 21.61
N GLU A 10 -7.62 -1.95 22.91
CA GLU A 10 -6.27 -2.17 23.45
C GLU A 10 -6.01 -3.67 23.58
N ASP A 11 -5.57 -4.29 22.47
CA ASP A 11 -5.25 -5.71 22.39
C ASP A 11 -3.90 -5.90 21.69
N PHE A 12 -2.97 -6.57 22.37
CA PHE A 12 -1.64 -6.86 21.83
C PHE A 12 -1.67 -7.66 20.53
N SER A 13 -2.64 -8.56 20.38
CA SER A 13 -2.83 -9.36 19.15
C SER A 13 -3.10 -8.45 17.95
N ILE A 14 -3.92 -7.41 18.15
CA ILE A 14 -4.25 -6.42 17.12
C ILE A 14 -3.03 -5.53 16.81
N ILE A 15 -2.20 -5.21 17.81
CA ILE A 15 -0.96 -4.44 17.60
C ILE A 15 -0.01 -5.20 16.67
N PHE A 16 0.28 -6.47 16.95
CA PHE A 16 1.17 -7.26 16.09
C PHE A 16 0.60 -7.43 14.68
N LEU A 17 -0.71 -7.62 14.55
CA LEU A 17 -1.37 -7.70 13.25
C LEU A 17 -1.22 -6.39 12.46
N ARG A 18 -1.36 -5.23 13.12
CA ARG A 18 -1.17 -3.92 12.49
C ARG A 18 0.27 -3.67 12.07
N LEU A 19 1.24 -4.03 12.92
CA LEU A 19 2.65 -3.87 12.60
C LEU A 19 3.04 -4.77 11.43
N GLY A 20 2.64 -6.04 11.45
CA GLY A 20 2.88 -6.96 10.34
C GLY A 20 2.28 -6.44 9.03
N LEU A 21 1.01 -6.03 9.05
CA LEU A 21 0.34 -5.46 7.89
C LEU A 21 1.02 -4.16 7.41
N GLY A 22 1.41 -3.30 8.33
CA GLY A 22 2.10 -2.05 8.04
C GLY A 22 3.45 -2.28 7.36
N VAL A 23 4.22 -3.27 7.82
CA VAL A 23 5.49 -3.67 7.19
C VAL A 23 5.25 -4.17 5.76
N VAL A 24 4.23 -5.00 5.54
CA VAL A 24 3.89 -5.50 4.19
C VAL A 24 3.51 -4.36 3.25
N PHE A 25 2.63 -3.45 3.69
CA PHE A 25 2.24 -2.28 2.89
C PHE A 25 3.42 -1.35 2.62
N PHE A 26 4.30 -1.14 3.60
CA PHE A 26 5.50 -0.33 3.41
C PHE A 26 6.46 -0.97 2.39
N ALA A 27 6.74 -2.26 2.50
CA ALA A 27 7.63 -2.98 1.60
C ALA A 27 7.11 -2.91 0.15
N HIS A 28 5.85 -3.29 -0.09
CA HIS A 28 5.27 -3.23 -1.44
C HIS A 28 5.04 -1.81 -1.96
N GLY A 29 4.64 -0.88 -1.08
CA GLY A 29 4.47 0.52 -1.44
C GLY A 29 5.80 1.15 -1.87
N SER A 30 6.88 0.88 -1.15
CA SER A 30 8.21 1.38 -1.48
C SER A 30 8.78 0.76 -2.77
N GLN A 31 8.46 -0.49 -3.08
CA GLN A 31 8.77 -1.10 -4.39
C GLN A 31 8.10 -0.33 -5.54
N LYS A 32 6.81 0.00 -5.37
CA LYS A 32 5.99 0.66 -6.39
C LYS A 32 6.27 2.15 -6.54
N LEU A 33 6.59 2.85 -5.46
CA LEU A 33 6.84 4.30 -5.48
C LEU A 33 8.31 4.62 -5.71
N PHE A 34 9.20 3.98 -4.94
CA PHE A 34 10.62 4.34 -4.89
C PHE A 34 11.54 3.34 -5.60
N GLY A 35 11.02 2.20 -6.05
CA GLY A 35 11.82 1.14 -6.66
C GLY A 35 12.71 0.40 -5.67
N TRP A 36 12.42 0.51 -4.37
CA TRP A 36 13.17 -0.20 -3.34
C TRP A 36 13.00 -1.70 -3.48
N PHE A 37 13.94 -2.47 -2.93
CA PHE A 37 13.89 -3.93 -2.92
C PHE A 37 13.76 -4.54 -4.33
N GLY A 38 14.34 -3.90 -5.35
CA GLY A 38 14.26 -4.34 -6.76
C GLY A 38 12.91 -4.06 -7.43
N GLY A 39 12.09 -3.18 -6.88
CA GLY A 39 10.81 -2.76 -7.47
C GLY A 39 10.97 -1.87 -8.69
N TYR A 40 9.91 -1.77 -9.50
CA TYR A 40 9.91 -1.01 -10.75
C TYR A 40 9.83 0.52 -10.56
N GLY A 41 9.61 0.98 -9.32
CA GLY A 41 9.42 2.39 -9.00
C GLY A 41 8.20 3.00 -9.67
N PHE A 42 8.01 4.30 -9.44
CA PHE A 42 6.78 4.98 -9.86
C PHE A 42 6.55 4.89 -11.37
N SER A 43 7.57 5.20 -12.18
CA SER A 43 7.43 5.20 -13.64
C SER A 43 7.11 3.80 -14.19
N GLY A 44 7.81 2.76 -13.74
CA GLY A 44 7.54 1.39 -14.19
C GLY A 44 6.16 0.90 -13.74
N THR A 45 5.74 1.24 -12.52
CA THR A 45 4.41 0.90 -12.01
C THR A 45 3.30 1.61 -12.80
N MET A 46 3.46 2.90 -13.09
CA MET A 46 2.49 3.67 -13.89
C MET A 46 2.44 3.21 -15.34
N ASN A 47 3.57 2.83 -15.94
CA ASN A 47 3.59 2.25 -17.28
C ASN A 47 2.84 0.91 -17.31
N PHE A 48 2.97 0.09 -16.27
CA PHE A 48 2.20 -1.14 -16.17
C PHE A 48 0.69 -0.85 -16.03
N PHE A 49 0.30 0.09 -15.16
CA PHE A 49 -1.11 0.41 -14.96
C PHE A 49 -1.77 1.06 -16.17
N THR A 50 -1.12 2.06 -16.77
CA THR A 50 -1.71 2.82 -17.89
C THR A 50 -1.48 2.15 -19.23
N GLY A 51 -0.31 1.51 -19.42
CA GLY A 51 0.07 0.87 -20.68
C GLY A 51 -0.40 -0.57 -20.78
N SER A 52 -0.16 -1.40 -19.75
CA SER A 52 -0.50 -2.83 -19.81
C SER A 52 -1.93 -3.13 -19.37
N LEU A 53 -2.40 -2.49 -18.29
CA LEU A 53 -3.76 -2.71 -17.78
C LEU A 53 -4.79 -1.73 -18.35
N GLY A 54 -4.36 -0.67 -19.03
CA GLY A 54 -5.25 0.35 -19.62
C GLY A 54 -6.00 1.19 -18.57
N ILE A 55 -5.54 1.21 -17.32
CA ILE A 55 -6.13 2.01 -16.25
C ILE A 55 -5.80 3.48 -16.54
N PRO A 56 -6.79 4.37 -16.64
CA PRO A 56 -6.52 5.79 -16.84
C PRO A 56 -5.66 6.35 -15.71
N ALA A 57 -4.71 7.25 -16.02
CA ALA A 57 -3.75 7.77 -15.04
C ALA A 57 -4.40 8.42 -13.79
N LEU A 58 -5.64 8.91 -13.90
CA LEU A 58 -6.39 9.45 -12.76
C LEU A 58 -6.77 8.38 -11.71
N PHE A 59 -6.88 7.12 -12.14
CA PHE A 59 -7.30 5.98 -11.31
C PHE A 59 -6.19 4.95 -11.08
N ALA A 60 -5.01 5.16 -11.67
CA ALA A 60 -3.83 4.31 -11.55
C ALA A 60 -2.97 4.74 -10.34
#